data_AF-A0A0C1G0V7-F1
#
_entry.id   AF-A0A0C1G0V7-F1
#
_cell.length_a   1.000
_cell.length_b   1.000
_cell.length_c   1.000
_cell.angle_alpha   90.00
_cell.angle_beta   90.00
_cell.angle_gamma   90.00
#
_symmetry.space_group_name_H-M   'P 1'
#
loop_
_entity.id
_entity.type
_entity.pdbx_description
1 polymer ?
#
loop_
_entity_poly.entity_id
_entity_poly.type
_entity_poly.pdbx_seq_one_letter_code
_entity_poly.pdbx_strand_id
1 'polypeptide(L)'
;MGEETPKNSFGILNSLKKLIFEDSADAPGNTPEPQPAGNNTKTPEPVTYQPPVNLKENVAVTGATDVKQMKVKVLGILEKMNEPGLDFFEVWNAAAEMGSVDAATIKAAYTSLKYVEKDLSKQKLLTTGRNYATELKKVIDQESNQKQQQKQNIENSIVDEKNRLANEIKIIEQDLADLKAKLHTKEQDLKNINAKYDPQLKDIDQKIALGNAAVNEVIADIEKALSIIETNIN
;
A
#
# COMPACT_ATOMS: atom_id res chain seq x y z
N MET A 1 -9.44 19.23 -63.14
CA MET A 1 -7.99 18.92 -63.01
C MET A 1 -7.30 20.25 -62.80
N GLY A 2 -6.78 20.64 -61.65
CA GLY A 2 -6.43 19.91 -60.44
C GLY A 2 -5.10 20.49 -59.99
N GLU A 3 -5.09 21.26 -58.92
CA GLU A 3 -3.91 21.54 -58.09
C GLU A 3 -4.39 22.17 -56.78
N GLU A 4 -4.70 21.29 -55.83
CA GLU A 4 -4.82 21.66 -54.42
C GLU A 4 -3.41 21.92 -53.88
N THR A 5 -3.17 23.12 -53.40
CA THR A 5 -1.98 23.43 -52.61
C THR A 5 -2.24 23.03 -51.15
N PRO A 6 -1.39 22.18 -50.53
CA PRO A 6 -1.60 21.75 -49.17
C PRO A 6 -1.31 22.89 -48.19
N LYS A 7 -2.22 23.06 -47.23
CA LYS A 7 -2.12 23.98 -46.09
C LYS A 7 -0.92 23.61 -45.22
N ASN A 8 0.17 24.35 -45.34
CA ASN A 8 1.27 24.35 -44.37
C ASN A 8 0.90 25.19 -43.13
N SER A 9 0.08 24.61 -42.27
CA SER A 9 0.06 24.90 -40.83
C SER A 9 0.81 23.74 -40.14
N PHE A 10 1.37 23.92 -38.93
CA PHE A 10 2.03 22.88 -38.10
C PHE A 10 3.56 22.73 -38.17
N GLY A 11 4.32 23.83 -38.10
CA GLY A 11 5.78 23.76 -37.92
C GLY A 11 6.24 23.57 -36.47
N ILE A 12 5.75 24.41 -35.55
CA ILE A 12 6.39 24.54 -34.23
C ILE A 12 5.82 23.56 -33.19
N LEU A 13 4.51 23.29 -33.18
CA LEU A 13 3.90 22.27 -32.31
C LEU A 13 4.36 20.84 -32.67
N ASN A 14 4.62 20.56 -33.95
CA ASN A 14 5.19 19.28 -34.38
C ASN A 14 6.69 19.17 -34.03
N SER A 15 7.43 20.28 -34.06
CA SER A 15 8.84 20.28 -33.64
C SER A 15 9.00 20.02 -32.14
N LEU A 16 8.09 20.54 -31.30
CA LEU A 16 8.07 20.27 -29.85
C LEU A 16 7.57 18.84 -29.52
N LYS A 17 6.64 18.28 -30.31
CA LYS A 17 6.28 16.85 -30.22
C LYS A 17 7.47 15.95 -30.59
N LYS A 18 8.17 16.25 -31.68
CA LYS A 18 9.26 15.38 -32.16
C LYS A 18 10.48 15.37 -31.24
N LEU A 19 10.78 16.49 -30.57
CA LEU A 19 11.92 16.60 -29.66
C LEU A 19 11.74 15.90 -28.29
N ILE A 20 10.51 15.49 -27.94
CA ILE A 20 10.17 14.98 -26.59
C ILE A 20 9.83 13.48 -26.60
N PHE A 21 9.48 12.89 -27.75
CA PHE A 21 9.08 11.48 -27.86
C PHE A 21 10.13 10.55 -28.51
N GLU A 22 11.27 11.08 -28.99
CA GLU A 22 12.44 10.29 -29.40
C GLU A 22 13.49 10.28 -28.27
N ASP A 23 13.13 9.72 -27.12
CA ASP A 23 14.13 9.10 -26.21
C ASP A 23 13.44 8.13 -25.25
N SER A 24 13.02 6.98 -25.77
CA SER A 24 12.59 5.82 -24.99
C SER A 24 12.64 4.57 -25.88
N ALA A 25 13.85 4.20 -26.29
CA ALA A 25 14.11 2.91 -26.89
C ALA A 25 15.40 2.33 -26.29
N ASP A 26 15.41 2.11 -24.97
CA ASP A 26 16.34 1.16 -24.36
C ASP A 26 15.56 -0.07 -23.89
N ALA A 27 15.75 -1.15 -24.64
CA ALA A 27 15.45 -2.51 -24.24
C ALA A 27 16.72 -3.13 -23.59
N PRO A 28 16.63 -4.34 -23.02
CA PRO A 28 16.58 -4.61 -21.59
C PRO A 28 17.96 -4.92 -20.98
N GLY A 29 18.12 -4.57 -19.71
CA GLY A 29 19.31 -4.87 -18.91
C GLY A 29 19.57 -6.37 -18.74
N ASN A 30 20.83 -6.74 -18.90
CA ASN A 30 21.38 -8.05 -18.59
C ASN A 30 21.41 -8.30 -17.07
N THR A 31 20.91 -9.46 -16.67
CA THR A 31 21.12 -10.09 -15.36
C THR A 31 22.60 -10.48 -15.16
N PRO A 32 23.09 -10.50 -13.91
CA PRO A 32 23.46 -11.79 -13.33
C PRO A 32 23.18 -11.96 -11.80
N GLU A 33 22.77 -13.17 -11.42
CA GLU A 33 22.78 -13.77 -10.06
C GLU A 33 24.01 -14.72 -9.90
N PRO A 34 24.31 -15.41 -8.77
CA PRO A 34 24.02 -15.23 -7.32
C PRO A 34 25.23 -15.56 -6.35
N GLN A 35 24.94 -15.56 -5.03
CA GLN A 35 25.56 -16.29 -3.85
C GLN A 35 26.62 -15.60 -2.93
N PRO A 36 26.83 -16.07 -1.66
CA PRO A 36 25.88 -16.60 -0.65
C PRO A 36 26.14 -16.20 0.85
N ALA A 37 25.17 -16.58 1.71
CA ALA A 37 25.25 -17.06 3.12
C ALA A 37 25.56 -16.12 4.32
N GLY A 38 24.73 -16.27 5.38
CA GLY A 38 25.06 -15.88 6.76
C GLY A 38 23.88 -15.93 7.74
N ASN A 39 23.67 -17.07 8.41
CA ASN A 39 22.76 -17.25 9.55
C ASN A 39 23.15 -16.36 10.75
N ASN A 40 22.17 -15.83 11.49
CA ASN A 40 22.24 -15.82 12.96
C ASN A 40 20.87 -15.58 13.62
N THR A 41 20.53 -16.52 14.51
CA THR A 41 19.41 -16.56 15.44
C THR A 41 19.64 -15.61 16.61
N LYS A 42 18.62 -14.87 17.08
CA LYS A 42 18.45 -14.44 18.48
C LYS A 42 17.01 -13.96 18.78
N THR A 43 16.50 -14.44 19.92
CA THR A 43 15.19 -14.28 20.57
C THR A 43 14.87 -12.83 20.98
N PRO A 44 13.59 -12.39 21.10
CA PRO A 44 13.22 -10.98 21.17
C PRO A 44 13.07 -10.42 22.60
N GLU A 45 13.49 -9.17 22.80
CA GLU A 45 13.10 -8.30 23.93
C GLU A 45 11.98 -7.34 23.51
N PRO A 46 11.07 -6.92 24.41
CA PRO A 46 9.91 -6.12 24.08
C PRO A 46 10.30 -4.64 24.03
N VAL A 47 10.21 -4.01 22.87
CA VAL A 47 10.38 -2.55 22.75
C VAL A 47 9.05 -1.92 22.36
N THR A 48 8.42 -1.30 23.36
CA THR A 48 7.30 -0.38 23.19
C THR A 48 7.77 0.82 22.38
N TYR A 49 7.58 0.78 21.06
CA TYR A 49 7.68 1.96 20.21
C TYR A 49 6.27 2.38 19.81
N GLN A 50 5.73 3.39 20.48
CA GLN A 50 4.70 4.23 19.87
C GLN A 50 5.41 5.16 18.87
N PRO A 51 5.12 5.09 17.56
CA PRO A 51 5.64 6.09 16.64
C PRO A 51 4.82 7.39 16.79
N PRO A 52 5.44 8.54 17.12
CA PRO A 52 4.79 9.83 16.90
C PRO A 52 4.59 10.03 15.40
N VAL A 53 3.34 10.23 14.99
CA VAL A 53 3.00 10.50 13.58
C VAL A 53 3.35 11.95 13.26
N ASN A 54 4.60 12.20 12.90
CA ASN A 54 5.02 13.50 12.36
C ASN A 54 5.00 13.44 10.83
N LEU A 55 3.84 13.67 10.22
CA LEU A 55 3.67 13.82 8.75
C LEU A 55 3.99 15.26 8.31
N LYS A 56 5.16 15.78 8.69
CA LYS A 56 5.65 17.08 8.22
C LYS A 56 7.08 16.98 7.70
N GLU A 57 7.36 16.07 6.77
CA GLU A 57 8.62 16.10 6.02
C GLU A 57 8.56 15.20 4.79
N ASN A 58 7.99 15.74 3.70
CA ASN A 58 8.53 15.60 2.33
C ASN A 58 7.64 16.38 1.36
N VAL A 59 7.75 17.71 1.37
CA VAL A 59 7.36 18.49 0.19
C VAL A 59 8.62 18.62 -0.64
N ALA A 60 8.82 17.68 -1.57
CA ALA A 60 9.86 17.81 -2.57
C ALA A 60 9.68 19.14 -3.31
N VAL A 61 10.74 19.94 -3.35
CA VAL A 61 10.80 21.19 -4.11
C VAL A 61 10.51 20.85 -5.57
N THR A 62 9.46 21.44 -6.14
CA THR A 62 9.09 21.25 -7.55
C THR A 62 10.25 21.75 -8.42
N GLY A 63 10.83 20.86 -9.25
CA GLY A 63 11.94 21.21 -10.11
C GLY A 63 11.49 22.13 -11.25
N ALA A 64 12.38 22.99 -11.76
CA ALA A 64 12.09 23.85 -12.92
C ALA A 64 11.62 23.05 -14.16
N THR A 65 12.00 21.77 -14.26
CA THR A 65 11.55 20.82 -15.29
C THR A 65 10.06 20.49 -15.16
N ASP A 66 9.54 20.35 -13.94
CA ASP A 66 8.15 20.01 -13.67
C ASP A 66 7.21 21.15 -14.07
N VAL A 67 7.64 22.39 -13.83
CA VAL A 67 6.91 23.60 -14.22
C VAL A 67 6.84 23.72 -15.74
N LYS A 68 7.93 23.40 -16.46
CA LYS A 68 7.93 23.39 -17.94
C LYS A 68 6.97 22.33 -18.49
N GLN A 69 7.00 21.11 -17.95
CA GLN A 69 6.07 20.05 -18.35
C GLN A 69 4.61 20.42 -18.04
N MET A 70 4.36 21.04 -16.89
CA MET A 70 3.01 21.49 -16.53
C MET A 70 2.52 22.60 -17.45
N LYS A 71 3.40 23.54 -17.83
CA LYS A 71 3.08 24.56 -18.84
C LYS A 71 2.64 23.93 -20.16
N VAL A 72 3.32 22.88 -20.63
CA VAL A 72 2.92 22.15 -21.85
C VAL A 72 1.52 21.54 -21.70
N LYS A 73 1.20 20.95 -20.55
CA LYS A 73 -0.14 20.41 -20.29
C LYS A 73 -1.22 21.49 -20.31
N VAL A 74 -0.95 22.64 -19.70
CA VAL A 74 -1.86 23.80 -19.68
C VAL A 74 -2.11 24.32 -21.11
N LEU A 75 -1.08 24.38 -21.95
CA LEU A 75 -1.23 24.74 -23.36
C LEU A 75 -2.05 23.72 -24.14
N GLY A 76 -1.87 22.43 -23.88
CA GLY A 76 -2.72 21.38 -24.47
C GLY A 76 -4.19 21.42 -24.03
N ILE A 77 -4.48 21.99 -22.86
CA ILE A 77 -5.87 22.25 -22.43
C ILE A 77 -6.46 23.42 -23.22
N LEU A 78 -5.69 24.48 -23.46
CA LEU A 78 -6.12 25.59 -24.33
C LEU A 78 -6.43 25.12 -25.75
N GLU A 79 -5.57 24.28 -26.35
CA GLU A 79 -5.81 23.72 -27.69
C GLU A 79 -7.14 22.94 -27.78
N LYS A 80 -7.51 22.23 -26.72
CA LYS A 80 -8.78 21.48 -26.66
C LYS A 80 -10.01 22.39 -26.47
N MET A 81 -9.82 23.55 -25.86
CA MET A 81 -10.87 24.55 -25.66
C MET A 81 -10.99 25.53 -26.83
N ASN A 82 -10.06 25.45 -27.79
CA ASN A 82 -9.97 26.41 -28.88
C ASN A 82 -11.24 26.40 -29.74
N GLU A 83 -11.82 27.57 -29.95
CA GLU A 83 -12.99 27.74 -30.83
C GLU A 83 -12.55 27.73 -32.30
N PRO A 84 -13.40 27.28 -33.24
CA PRO A 84 -13.06 27.32 -34.66
C PRO A 84 -13.01 28.77 -35.17
N GLY A 85 -11.94 29.11 -35.89
CA GLY A 85 -11.73 30.43 -36.50
C GLY A 85 -10.48 31.12 -35.94
N LEU A 86 -10.27 32.38 -36.32
CA LEU A 86 -9.21 33.22 -35.77
C LEU A 86 -9.72 33.93 -34.52
N ASP A 87 -9.07 33.69 -33.38
CA ASP A 87 -9.37 34.38 -32.14
C ASP A 87 -8.10 34.80 -31.35
N PHE A 88 -8.24 34.99 -30.04
CA PHE A 88 -7.13 35.33 -29.16
C PHE A 88 -6.00 34.30 -29.21
N PHE A 89 -6.32 33.01 -29.27
CA PHE A 89 -5.36 31.92 -29.22
C PHE A 89 -4.42 31.93 -30.42
N GLU A 90 -4.93 32.15 -31.63
CA GLU A 90 -4.17 32.23 -32.88
C GLU A 90 -3.30 33.48 -32.92
N VAL A 91 -3.82 34.62 -32.47
CA VAL A 91 -3.05 35.87 -32.36
C VAL A 91 -1.94 35.73 -31.32
N TRP A 92 -2.22 35.09 -30.19
CA TRP A 92 -1.26 34.83 -29.12
C TRP A 92 -0.16 33.85 -29.56
N ASN A 93 -0.53 32.77 -30.26
CA ASN A 93 0.41 31.82 -30.84
C ASN A 93 1.28 32.48 -31.91
N ALA A 94 0.69 33.21 -32.86
CA ALA A 94 1.44 33.93 -33.90
C ALA A 94 2.42 34.93 -33.29
N ALA A 95 2.03 35.65 -32.22
CA ALA A 95 2.96 36.51 -31.49
C ALA A 95 4.09 35.70 -30.84
N ALA A 96 3.77 34.59 -30.17
CA ALA A 96 4.78 33.71 -29.57
C ALA A 96 5.77 33.14 -30.61
N GLU A 97 5.30 32.81 -31.83
CA GLU A 97 6.14 32.36 -32.94
C GLU A 97 7.07 33.46 -33.47
N MET A 98 6.69 34.74 -33.31
CA MET A 98 7.57 35.88 -33.59
C MET A 98 8.67 36.09 -32.54
N GLY A 99 8.73 35.24 -31.51
CA GLY A 99 9.82 35.17 -30.53
C GLY A 99 9.47 35.71 -29.13
N SER A 100 8.36 36.42 -28.98
CA SER A 100 7.89 36.95 -27.69
C SER A 100 6.40 37.31 -27.75
N VAL A 101 5.71 37.30 -26.61
CA VAL A 101 4.34 37.84 -26.52
C VAL A 101 4.43 39.23 -25.90
N ASP A 102 4.55 40.26 -26.74
CA ASP A 102 4.62 41.65 -26.32
C ASP A 102 3.74 42.55 -27.20
N ALA A 103 3.71 43.85 -26.90
CA ALA A 103 2.85 44.79 -27.61
C ALA A 103 3.15 44.88 -29.11
N ALA A 104 4.41 44.71 -29.52
CA ALA A 104 4.82 44.79 -30.92
C ALA A 104 4.42 43.52 -31.67
N THR A 105 4.72 42.34 -31.11
CA THR A 105 4.40 41.04 -31.74
C THR A 105 2.89 40.78 -31.79
N ILE A 106 2.13 41.11 -30.75
CA ILE A 106 0.67 41.02 -30.75
C ILE A 106 0.04 41.96 -31.80
N LYS A 107 0.54 43.19 -31.91
CA LYS A 107 0.06 44.14 -32.92
C LYS A 107 0.35 43.64 -34.34
N ALA A 108 1.54 43.09 -34.56
CA ALA A 108 1.93 42.52 -35.84
C ALA A 108 1.08 41.29 -36.20
N ALA A 109 0.94 40.33 -35.28
CA ALA A 109 0.09 39.15 -35.45
C ALA A 109 -1.37 39.51 -35.76
N TYR A 110 -1.97 40.44 -34.98
CA TYR A 110 -3.32 40.91 -35.25
C TYR A 110 -3.46 41.56 -36.63
N THR A 111 -2.49 42.39 -37.03
CA THR A 111 -2.53 43.08 -38.33
C THR A 111 -2.45 42.09 -39.49
N SER A 112 -1.58 41.07 -39.38
CA SER A 112 -1.44 40.02 -40.40
C SER A 112 -2.68 39.16 -40.53
N LEU A 113 -3.34 38.85 -39.41
CA LEU A 113 -4.48 37.93 -39.36
C LEU A 113 -5.83 38.61 -39.64
N LYS A 114 -5.98 39.91 -39.37
CA LYS A 114 -7.25 40.65 -39.55
C LYS A 114 -7.75 40.66 -41.00
N TYR A 115 -6.86 40.58 -41.97
CA TYR A 115 -7.24 40.54 -43.38
C TYR A 115 -7.67 39.14 -43.86
N VAL A 116 -7.38 38.11 -43.07
CA VAL A 116 -7.77 36.72 -43.34
C VAL A 116 -9.20 36.47 -42.85
N GLU A 117 -9.58 36.99 -41.68
CA GLU A 117 -10.94 36.85 -41.12
C GLU A 117 -11.51 38.23 -40.73
N LYS A 118 -12.57 38.65 -41.44
CA LYS A 118 -13.14 40.00 -41.30
C LYS A 118 -13.76 40.28 -39.93
N ASP A 119 -14.12 39.23 -39.18
CA ASP A 119 -14.72 39.36 -37.85
C ASP A 119 -13.67 39.48 -36.72
N LEU A 120 -12.37 39.37 -37.05
CA LEU A 120 -11.28 39.47 -36.11
C LEU A 120 -11.16 40.91 -35.59
N SER A 121 -11.75 41.13 -34.43
CA SER A 121 -11.84 42.43 -33.79
C SER A 121 -11.17 42.43 -32.42
N LYS A 122 -10.76 43.61 -31.95
CA LYS A 122 -10.28 43.80 -30.57
C LYS A 122 -11.27 43.22 -29.54
N GLN A 123 -12.57 43.39 -29.79
CA GLN A 123 -13.60 42.87 -28.90
C GLN A 123 -13.62 41.33 -28.90
N LYS A 124 -13.53 40.68 -30.07
CA LYS A 124 -13.42 39.21 -30.18
C LYS A 124 -12.22 38.69 -29.39
N LEU A 125 -11.02 39.28 -29.59
CA LEU A 125 -9.80 38.90 -28.86
C LEU A 125 -9.91 39.08 -27.34
N LEU A 126 -10.51 40.18 -26.89
CA LEU A 126 -10.68 40.42 -25.45
C LEU A 126 -11.68 39.44 -24.83
N THR A 127 -12.77 39.11 -25.54
CA THR A 127 -13.76 38.15 -25.07
C THR A 127 -13.17 36.74 -25.02
N THR A 128 -12.62 36.24 -26.12
CA THR A 128 -12.07 34.87 -26.17
C THR A 128 -10.86 34.72 -25.25
N GLY A 129 -9.97 35.71 -25.18
CA GLY A 129 -8.85 35.71 -24.22
C GLY A 129 -9.29 35.64 -22.76
N ARG A 130 -10.38 36.34 -22.37
CA ARG A 130 -10.96 36.23 -21.03
C ARG A 130 -11.62 34.88 -20.79
N ASN A 131 -12.28 34.32 -21.80
CA ASN A 131 -12.88 32.99 -21.72
C ASN A 131 -11.79 31.93 -21.47
N TYR A 132 -10.70 31.94 -22.24
CA TYR A 132 -9.56 31.05 -22.04
C TYR A 132 -8.96 31.15 -20.64
N ALA A 133 -8.73 32.37 -20.14
CA ALA A 133 -8.22 32.57 -18.78
C ALA A 133 -9.18 32.06 -17.70
N THR A 134 -10.49 32.24 -17.90
CA THR A 134 -11.54 31.80 -16.97
C THR A 134 -11.66 30.29 -16.94
N GLU A 135 -11.70 29.63 -18.11
CA GLU A 135 -11.79 28.17 -18.18
C GLU A 135 -10.51 27.51 -17.68
N LEU A 136 -9.33 28.05 -17.97
CA LEU A 136 -8.09 27.56 -17.36
C LEU A 136 -8.11 27.64 -15.84
N LYS A 137 -8.60 28.76 -15.28
CA LYS A 137 -8.76 28.92 -13.83
C LYS A 137 -9.71 27.87 -13.25
N LYS A 138 -10.83 27.64 -13.91
CA LYS A 138 -11.81 26.63 -13.50
C LYS A 138 -11.23 25.22 -13.55
N VAL A 139 -10.46 24.87 -14.59
CA VAL A 139 -9.80 23.56 -14.69
C VAL A 139 -8.81 23.36 -13.55
N ILE A 140 -7.93 24.34 -13.26
CA ILE A 140 -6.97 24.19 -12.16
C ILE A 140 -7.66 24.15 -10.79
N ASP A 141 -8.74 24.91 -10.59
CA ASP A 141 -9.52 24.87 -9.35
C ASP A 141 -10.19 23.49 -9.18
N GLN A 142 -10.73 22.91 -10.26
CA GLN A 142 -11.31 21.57 -10.25
C GLN A 142 -10.26 20.48 -9.98
N GLU A 143 -9.11 20.50 -10.67
CA GLU A 143 -8.03 19.54 -10.44
C GLU A 143 -7.48 19.65 -9.01
N SER A 144 -7.30 20.88 -8.51
CA SER A 144 -6.83 21.12 -7.14
C SER A 144 -7.81 20.57 -6.11
N ASN A 145 -9.11 20.80 -6.29
CA ASN A 145 -10.15 20.26 -5.42
C ASN A 145 -10.18 18.72 -5.45
N GLN A 146 -10.08 18.11 -6.64
CA GLN A 146 -10.00 16.66 -6.79
C GLN A 146 -8.77 16.08 -6.07
N LYS A 147 -7.61 16.71 -6.23
CA LYS A 147 -6.37 16.29 -5.56
C LYS A 147 -6.45 16.47 -4.05
N GLN A 148 -7.07 17.54 -3.58
CA GLN A 148 -7.30 17.76 -2.15
C GLN A 148 -8.25 16.70 -1.56
N GLN A 149 -9.28 16.29 -2.29
CA GLN A 149 -10.16 15.22 -1.87
C GLN A 149 -9.49 13.85 -1.90
N GLN A 150 -8.68 13.56 -2.94
CA GLN A 150 -7.85 12.35 -2.98
C GLN A 150 -6.91 12.29 -1.77
N LYS A 151 -6.27 13.41 -1.43
CA LYS A 151 -5.42 13.52 -0.24
C LYS A 151 -6.18 13.20 1.04
N GLN A 152 -7.35 13.82 1.25
CA GLN A 152 -8.17 13.56 2.44
C GLN A 152 -8.62 12.10 2.53
N ASN A 153 -8.99 11.48 1.41
CA ASN A 153 -9.38 10.07 1.38
C ASN A 153 -8.21 9.16 1.79
N ILE A 154 -7.00 9.43 1.28
CA ILE A 154 -5.79 8.68 1.66
C ILE A 154 -5.49 8.88 3.15
N GLU A 155 -5.55 10.11 3.65
CA GLU A 155 -5.31 10.42 5.07
C GLU A 155 -6.30 9.68 5.98
N ASN A 156 -7.58 9.61 5.61
CA ASN A 156 -8.59 8.84 6.34
C ASN A 156 -8.33 7.33 6.27
N SER A 157 -8.02 6.78 5.09
CA SER A 157 -7.70 5.35 4.97
C SER A 157 -6.50 4.94 5.82
N ILE A 158 -5.48 5.79 5.93
CA ILE A 158 -4.32 5.54 6.80
C ILE A 158 -4.77 5.45 8.27
N VAL A 159 -5.65 6.35 8.73
CA VAL A 159 -6.16 6.34 10.11
C VAL A 159 -7.00 5.08 10.37
N ASP A 160 -7.90 4.75 9.45
CA ASP A 160 -8.76 3.58 9.56
C ASP A 160 -7.96 2.27 9.60
N GLU A 161 -6.98 2.14 8.71
CA GLU A 161 -6.12 0.96 8.67
C GLU A 161 -5.26 0.82 9.93
N LYS A 162 -4.69 1.92 10.44
CA LYS A 162 -3.97 1.91 11.72
C LYS A 162 -4.86 1.47 12.88
N ASN A 163 -6.07 1.99 12.96
CA ASN A 163 -7.02 1.62 14.02
C ASN A 163 -7.43 0.15 13.92
N ARG A 164 -7.68 -0.35 12.70
CA ARG A 164 -7.99 -1.75 12.44
C ARG A 164 -6.85 -2.65 12.90
N LEU A 165 -5.62 -2.39 12.46
CA LEU A 165 -4.45 -3.18 12.82
C LEU A 165 -4.15 -3.13 14.33
N ALA A 166 -4.30 -1.97 14.97
CA ALA A 166 -4.14 -1.85 16.42
C ALA A 166 -5.14 -2.73 17.19
N ASN A 167 -6.40 -2.80 16.73
CA ASN A 167 -7.42 -3.67 17.33
C ASN A 167 -7.11 -5.15 17.08
N GLU A 168 -6.69 -5.52 15.87
CA GLU A 168 -6.27 -6.89 15.54
C GLU A 168 -5.10 -7.35 16.40
N ILE A 169 -4.08 -6.48 16.60
CA ILE A 169 -2.95 -6.75 17.49
C ILE A 169 -3.44 -7.02 18.92
N LYS A 170 -4.32 -6.17 19.46
CA LYS A 170 -4.84 -6.34 20.82
C LYS A 170 -5.58 -7.68 21.01
N ILE A 171 -6.36 -8.10 20.02
CA ILE A 171 -7.07 -9.39 20.05
C ILE A 171 -6.05 -10.54 20.07
N ILE A 172 -5.04 -10.49 19.20
CA ILE A 172 -3.98 -11.51 19.15
C ILE A 172 -3.21 -11.59 20.48
N GLU A 173 -2.90 -10.45 21.09
CA GLU A 173 -2.24 -10.40 22.40
C GLU A 173 -3.08 -11.05 23.50
N GLN A 174 -4.39 -10.83 23.50
CA GLN A 174 -5.32 -11.45 24.44
C GLN A 174 -5.40 -12.97 24.23
N ASP A 175 -5.55 -13.43 22.99
CA ASP A 175 -5.59 -14.86 22.66
C ASP A 175 -4.30 -15.56 23.08
N LEU A 176 -3.15 -14.90 22.91
CA LEU A 176 -1.85 -15.40 23.32
C LEU A 176 -1.73 -15.52 24.85
N ALA A 177 -2.25 -14.56 25.59
CA ALA A 177 -2.30 -14.63 27.06
C ALA A 177 -3.16 -15.82 27.54
N ASP A 178 -4.33 -16.00 26.94
CA ASP A 178 -5.24 -17.11 27.25
C ASP A 178 -4.61 -18.48 26.92
N LEU A 179 -3.94 -18.59 25.77
CA LEU A 179 -3.22 -19.80 25.39
C LEU A 179 -2.08 -20.12 26.35
N LYS A 180 -1.31 -19.12 26.79
CA LYS A 180 -0.26 -19.30 27.81
C LYS A 180 -0.83 -19.78 29.14
N ALA A 181 -1.95 -19.23 29.59
CA ALA A 181 -2.62 -19.67 30.82
C ALA A 181 -3.12 -21.11 30.72
N LYS A 182 -3.72 -21.49 29.57
CA LYS A 182 -4.16 -22.86 29.29
C LYS A 182 -2.98 -23.83 29.27
N LEU A 183 -1.88 -23.47 28.62
CA LEU A 183 -0.65 -24.26 28.59
C LEU A 183 -0.12 -24.50 30.01
N HIS A 184 0.01 -23.44 30.81
CA HIS A 184 0.49 -23.55 32.18
C HIS A 184 -0.39 -24.47 33.03
N THR A 185 -1.72 -24.37 32.89
CA THR A 185 -2.66 -25.26 33.58
C THR A 185 -2.41 -26.72 33.20
N LYS A 186 -2.21 -27.02 31.92
CA LYS A 186 -1.94 -28.39 31.44
C LYS A 186 -0.59 -28.92 31.92
N GLU A 187 0.43 -28.06 32.02
CA GLU A 187 1.72 -28.44 32.61
C GLU A 187 1.59 -28.78 34.10
N GLN A 188 0.77 -28.03 34.85
CA GLN A 188 0.47 -28.35 36.25
C GLN A 188 -0.31 -29.66 36.39
N ASP A 189 -1.35 -29.85 35.57
CA ASP A 189 -2.13 -31.10 35.52
C ASP A 189 -1.19 -32.30 35.29
N LEU A 190 -0.25 -32.17 34.33
CA LEU A 190 0.71 -33.20 34.00
C LEU A 190 1.67 -33.51 35.16
N LYS A 191 2.21 -32.47 35.83
CA LYS A 191 3.09 -32.64 37.00
C LYS A 191 2.38 -33.33 38.17
N ASN A 192 1.09 -33.07 38.33
CA ASN A 192 0.30 -33.59 39.45
C ASN A 192 -0.32 -34.97 39.15
N ILE A 193 -0.07 -35.56 37.98
CA ILE A 193 -0.72 -36.80 37.57
C ILE A 193 -0.38 -37.96 38.51
N ASN A 194 0.89 -38.12 38.90
CA ASN A 194 1.31 -39.20 39.79
C ASN A 194 0.70 -39.05 41.18
N ALA A 195 0.69 -37.83 41.73
CA ALA A 195 0.08 -37.55 43.03
C ALA A 195 -1.41 -37.95 43.09
N LYS A 196 -2.12 -37.92 41.95
CA LYS A 196 -3.52 -38.35 41.85
C LYS A 196 -3.69 -39.88 41.92
N TYR A 197 -2.77 -40.64 41.34
CA TYR A 197 -2.92 -42.09 41.17
C TYR A 197 -2.09 -42.93 42.15
N ASP A 198 -0.98 -42.40 42.68
CA ASP A 198 -0.10 -43.11 43.61
C ASP A 198 -0.83 -43.66 44.85
N PRO A 199 -1.78 -42.96 45.49
CA PRO A 199 -2.52 -43.51 46.63
C PRO A 199 -3.38 -44.70 46.24
N GLN A 200 -3.97 -44.68 45.05
CA GLN A 200 -4.82 -45.77 44.55
C GLN A 200 -3.98 -47.00 44.23
N LEU A 201 -2.80 -46.80 43.61
CA LEU A 201 -1.86 -47.87 43.36
C LEU A 201 -1.39 -48.51 44.68
N LYS A 202 -1.04 -47.70 45.68
CA LYS A 202 -0.63 -48.21 47.00
C LYS A 202 -1.73 -48.98 47.72
N ASP A 203 -2.98 -48.53 47.65
CA ASP A 203 -4.13 -49.27 48.22
C ASP A 203 -4.32 -50.63 47.54
N ILE A 204 -4.20 -50.68 46.21
CA ILE A 204 -4.26 -51.93 45.45
C ILE A 204 -3.12 -52.87 45.84
N ASP A 205 -1.88 -52.37 45.89
CA ASP A 205 -0.70 -53.17 46.29
C ASP A 205 -0.85 -53.75 47.70
N GLN A 206 -1.38 -52.95 48.65
CA GLN A 206 -1.66 -53.41 50.01
C GLN A 206 -2.72 -54.51 50.04
N LYS A 207 -3.80 -54.37 49.26
CA LYS A 207 -4.84 -55.40 49.15
C LYS A 207 -4.32 -56.68 48.52
N ILE A 208 -3.48 -56.59 47.49
CA ILE A 208 -2.81 -57.75 46.90
C ILE A 208 -1.93 -58.46 47.93
N ALA A 209 -1.10 -57.71 48.65
CA ALA A 209 -0.21 -58.26 49.66
C ALA A 209 -0.98 -58.95 50.80
N LEU A 210 -2.04 -58.32 51.29
CA LEU A 210 -2.90 -58.89 52.34
C LEU A 210 -3.62 -60.16 51.85
N GLY A 211 -4.16 -60.13 50.64
CA GLY A 211 -4.82 -61.30 50.04
C GLY A 211 -3.87 -62.49 49.90
N ASN A 212 -2.65 -62.25 49.40
CA ASN A 212 -1.63 -63.29 49.29
C ASN A 212 -1.21 -63.85 50.66
N ALA A 213 -1.05 -62.98 51.66
CA ALA A 213 -0.73 -63.41 53.02
C ALA A 213 -1.83 -64.31 53.61
N ALA A 214 -3.10 -63.91 53.48
CA ALA A 214 -4.24 -64.68 53.96
C ALA A 214 -4.35 -66.05 53.26
N VAL A 215 -4.14 -66.11 51.95
CA VAL A 215 -4.14 -67.38 51.21
C VAL A 215 -3.01 -68.29 51.69
N ASN A 216 -1.81 -67.76 51.91
CA ASN A 216 -0.69 -68.54 52.42
C ASN A 216 -0.94 -69.10 53.82
N GLU A 217 -1.60 -68.33 54.71
CA GLU A 217 -2.00 -68.82 56.03
C GLU A 217 -2.99 -69.99 55.92
N VAL A 218 -4.00 -69.88 55.05
CA VAL A 218 -4.95 -70.97 54.81
C VAL A 218 -4.25 -72.21 54.23
N ILE A 219 -3.31 -72.03 53.29
CA ILE A 219 -2.50 -73.14 52.76
C ILE A 219 -1.70 -73.81 53.89
N ALA A 220 -1.04 -73.04 54.74
CA ALA A 220 -0.27 -73.58 55.86
C ALA A 220 -1.16 -74.35 56.86
N ASP A 221 -2.36 -73.85 57.14
CA ASP A 221 -3.35 -74.55 57.98
C ASP A 221 -3.81 -75.88 57.35
N ILE A 222 -4.05 -75.89 56.03
CA ILE A 222 -4.37 -77.10 55.27
C ILE A 222 -3.22 -78.10 55.33
N GLU A 223 -1.99 -77.67 55.03
CA GLU A 223 -0.79 -78.52 55.07
C GLU A 223 -0.56 -79.12 56.47
N LYS A 224 -0.78 -78.33 57.52
CA LYS A 224 -0.70 -78.81 58.90
C LYS A 224 -1.75 -79.88 59.19
N ALA A 225 -3.00 -79.67 58.77
CA ALA A 225 -4.06 -80.67 58.95
C ALA A 225 -3.76 -81.97 58.19
N LEU A 226 -3.26 -81.87 56.95
CA LEU A 226 -2.84 -83.03 56.16
C LEU A 226 -1.73 -83.81 56.87
N SER A 227 -0.70 -83.12 57.37
CA SER A 227 0.40 -83.76 58.10
C SER A 227 -0.06 -84.50 59.36
N ILE A 228 -1.03 -83.95 60.10
CA ILE A 228 -1.64 -84.61 61.26
C ILE A 228 -2.33 -85.91 60.85
N ILE A 229 -3.10 -85.89 59.76
CA ILE A 229 -3.79 -87.07 59.23
C ILE A 229 -2.79 -88.16 58.85
N GLU A 230 -1.78 -87.82 58.06
CA GLU A 230 -0.73 -88.75 57.61
C GLU A 230 0.02 -89.40 58.78
N THR A 231 0.22 -88.68 59.87
CA THR A 231 1.01 -89.18 61.02
C THR A 231 0.18 -90.02 61.99
N ASN A 232 -1.14 -89.81 62.07
CA ASN A 232 -1.97 -90.36 63.16
C ASN A 232 -3.05 -91.36 62.70
N ILE A 233 -3.28 -91.49 61.39
CA ILE A 233 -4.29 -92.39 60.84
C ILE A 233 -3.59 -93.40 59.93
N ASN A 234 -3.60 -94.67 60.34
CA ASN A 234 -3.15 -95.83 59.55
C ASN A 234 -4.30 -96.44 58.74
#